data_AF-A0A3G2ICC6-F1
#
_entry.id   AF-A0A3G2ICC6-F1
#
_cell.length_a   1.000
_cell.length_b   1.000
_cell.length_c   1.000
_cell.angle_alpha   90.00
_cell.angle_beta   90.00
_cell.angle_gamma   90.00
#
_symmetry.space_group_name_H-M   'P 1'
#
loop_
_entity.id
_entity.type
_entity.pdbx_description
1 polymer ?
#
loop_
_entity_poly.entity_id
_entity_poly.type
_entity_poly.pdbx_seq_one_letter_code
_entity_poly.pdbx_strand_id
1 'polypeptide(L)'
;MSNNSTSLHSVASASASAASAPQESVPFILPPEFPTQTGPLGIRYDFNDGARVWLPQGQWHVQIWDADSDNILFSCDSDEGWVTSAKKFFVRFSIRVFRRGEKEPVLDHTLDLTGQDVLVSFPVGTLGDLIGWVPYAERFREQHQCQLECTMGPLIIDLFAASYPDIRFTEPANYTGRQPYASYRVGLYFQGNLNNQPIDFRMVGLHRTAGHILGTDPTEILPKLSLNAPRTIPEPYVCIATKASCQAKFWNNGTGWNEVVDYLKTQGYRVLCIDQKATVGQGFVWNHIPHGAEDFTGDIPLSERVALLQHADFFIGLSSGLSWLAWACRIPVVLISGFTLPNCEFSTPYRVFSPHVCNGCWDDVRIDFDHKDFLWCPRHKGTERQYECSRAITGQQVIGHIRRLQQTHLRFNNTGDRASADTAPVHITRHVKERK
;
A
#
# COMPACT_ATOMS: atom_id res chain seq x y z
N MET A 1 -19.62 35.96 67.66
CA MET A 1 -21.05 35.65 67.75
C MET A 1 -21.60 35.55 66.33
N SER A 2 -22.07 34.35 65.97
CA SER A 2 -23.19 34.07 65.06
C SER A 2 -23.08 34.56 63.60
N ASN A 3 -23.34 33.77 62.55
CA ASN A 3 -23.80 32.39 62.44
C ASN A 3 -23.73 31.93 60.96
N ASN A 4 -23.46 30.63 60.78
CA ASN A 4 -24.06 29.66 59.83
C ASN A 4 -24.19 30.04 58.35
N SER A 5 -23.67 29.26 57.39
CA SER A 5 -24.00 27.86 57.02
C SER A 5 -23.31 27.65 55.64
N THR A 6 -22.96 26.48 55.07
CA THR A 6 -23.36 25.08 55.21
C THR A 6 -22.39 24.22 54.37
N SER A 7 -22.16 22.98 54.80
CA SER A 7 -22.14 21.76 53.97
C SER A 7 -20.97 21.44 53.01
N LEU A 8 -20.17 20.45 53.43
CA LEU A 8 -19.77 19.19 52.76
C LEU A 8 -19.12 19.24 51.36
N HIS A 9 -17.89 18.72 51.24
CA HIS A 9 -17.66 17.33 50.79
C HIS A 9 -16.16 16.97 50.75
N SER A 10 -15.92 15.67 50.97
CA SER A 10 -14.64 15.02 51.18
C SER A 10 -13.75 15.03 49.94
N VAL A 11 -12.46 15.28 50.14
CA VAL A 11 -11.41 15.14 49.12
C VAL A 11 -11.07 13.66 48.98
N ALA A 12 -11.43 13.05 47.85
CA ALA A 12 -10.94 11.74 47.45
C ALA A 12 -9.96 11.90 46.29
N SER A 13 -8.71 11.52 46.53
CA SER A 13 -7.61 11.47 45.58
C SER A 13 -7.90 10.45 44.48
N ALA A 14 -8.06 10.91 43.24
CA ALA A 14 -8.06 10.04 42.07
C ALA A 14 -6.61 9.77 41.65
N SER A 15 -6.18 8.53 41.87
CA SER A 15 -4.93 7.98 41.37
C SER A 15 -4.92 7.97 39.84
N ALA A 16 -3.90 8.60 39.26
CA ALA A 16 -3.59 8.48 37.85
C ALA A 16 -3.22 7.02 37.55
N SER A 17 -4.06 6.32 36.78
CA SER A 17 -3.70 5.03 36.23
C SER A 17 -2.64 5.24 35.16
N ALA A 18 -1.44 4.71 35.42
CA ALA A 18 -0.38 4.60 34.44
C ALA A 18 -0.91 3.75 33.26
N ALA A 19 -1.08 4.39 32.11
CA ALA A 19 -1.39 3.70 30.87
C ALA A 19 -0.22 2.75 30.56
N SER A 20 -0.50 1.45 30.52
CA SER A 20 0.42 0.44 30.03
C SER A 20 0.81 0.78 28.59
N ALA A 21 2.11 0.82 28.30
CA ALA A 21 2.63 0.96 26.95
C ALA A 21 2.02 -0.12 26.03
N PRO A 22 1.64 0.19 24.79
CA PRO A 22 1.17 -0.82 23.85
C PRO A 22 2.30 -1.81 23.60
N GLN A 23 2.04 -3.10 23.86
CA GLN A 23 2.85 -4.20 23.35
C GLN A 23 2.88 -4.04 21.82
N GLU A 24 4.06 -3.82 21.23
CA GLU A 24 4.20 -3.62 19.78
C GLU A 24 3.59 -4.83 19.05
N SER A 25 2.41 -4.66 18.47
CA SER A 25 1.76 -5.69 17.67
C SER A 25 2.62 -5.94 16.43
N VAL A 26 3.14 -7.16 16.29
CA VAL A 26 3.86 -7.55 15.06
C VAL A 26 2.90 -7.32 13.88
N PRO A 27 3.29 -6.55 12.85
CA PRO A 27 2.37 -6.14 11.79
C PRO A 27 1.97 -7.29 10.85
N PHE A 28 2.58 -8.46 11.00
CA PHE A 28 2.41 -9.64 10.15
C PHE A 28 2.13 -10.89 10.96
N ILE A 29 1.57 -11.90 10.31
CA ILE A 29 1.47 -13.25 10.85
C ILE A 29 2.89 -13.81 11.09
N LEU A 30 3.11 -14.30 12.31
CA LEU A 30 4.32 -15.02 12.69
C LEU A 30 4.33 -16.41 12.04
N PRO A 31 5.52 -16.92 11.66
CA PRO A 31 5.61 -18.23 11.03
C PRO A 31 5.34 -19.32 12.08
N PRO A 32 4.98 -20.54 11.67
CA PRO A 32 4.88 -21.67 12.60
C PRO A 32 6.17 -21.86 13.41
N GLU A 33 6.02 -22.27 14.68
CA GLU A 33 7.14 -22.44 15.63
C GLU A 33 8.18 -23.44 15.09
N PHE A 34 7.73 -24.54 14.48
CA PHE A 34 8.58 -25.51 13.80
C PHE A 34 8.24 -25.58 12.31
N PRO A 35 9.19 -25.98 11.45
CA PRO A 35 8.94 -26.02 10.01
C PRO A 35 7.84 -27.02 9.65
N THR A 36 6.97 -26.67 8.71
CA THR A 36 5.73 -27.41 8.44
C THR A 36 5.93 -28.76 7.77
N GLN A 37 7.00 -28.94 7.00
CA GLN A 37 7.29 -30.19 6.30
C GLN A 37 8.20 -31.12 7.10
N THR A 38 8.00 -32.42 6.91
CA THR A 38 8.84 -33.47 7.51
C THR A 38 9.80 -34.00 6.45
N GLY A 39 11.08 -34.04 6.80
CA GLY A 39 12.14 -34.68 6.02
C GLY A 39 12.63 -35.98 6.68
N PRO A 40 13.58 -36.67 6.04
CA PRO A 40 14.17 -37.89 6.59
C PRO A 40 15.00 -37.59 7.85
N LEU A 41 15.25 -38.64 8.64
CA LEU A 41 16.11 -38.58 9.84
C LEU A 41 15.68 -37.54 10.88
N GLY A 42 14.41 -37.16 10.91
CA GLY A 42 13.88 -36.17 11.87
C GLY A 42 14.12 -34.72 11.47
N ILE A 43 14.68 -34.46 10.28
CA ILE A 43 14.82 -33.10 9.74
C ILE A 43 13.42 -32.53 9.47
N ARG A 44 13.23 -31.23 9.70
CA ARG A 44 12.03 -30.49 9.27
C ARG A 44 12.43 -29.30 8.42
N TYR A 45 11.60 -28.94 7.44
CA TYR A 45 11.85 -27.79 6.58
C TYR A 45 10.55 -27.08 6.20
N ASP A 46 10.62 -25.82 5.80
CA ASP A 46 9.53 -25.10 5.13
C ASP A 46 10.03 -23.81 4.45
N PHE A 47 9.09 -23.04 3.91
CA PHE A 47 9.35 -21.77 3.25
C PHE A 47 8.56 -20.62 3.90
N ASN A 48 8.36 -20.72 5.22
CA ASN A 48 7.70 -19.67 6.00
C ASN A 48 8.74 -18.73 6.57
N ASP A 49 8.65 -17.43 6.30
CA ASP A 49 9.73 -16.48 6.64
C ASP A 49 11.07 -16.86 5.97
N GLY A 50 11.02 -17.08 4.65
CA GLY A 50 12.16 -17.58 3.87
C GLY A 50 12.33 -19.10 3.97
N ALA A 51 13.43 -19.64 3.46
CA ALA A 51 13.76 -21.05 3.59
C ALA A 51 14.21 -21.34 5.02
N ARG A 52 13.56 -22.29 5.70
CA ARG A 52 13.91 -22.70 7.07
C ARG A 52 14.14 -24.20 7.15
N VAL A 53 15.14 -24.60 7.92
CA VAL A 53 15.45 -25.99 8.24
C VAL A 53 15.67 -26.10 9.75
N TRP A 54 15.07 -27.11 10.35
CA TRP A 54 15.34 -27.53 11.71
C TRP A 54 16.02 -28.91 11.68
N LEU A 55 17.18 -28.99 12.31
CA LEU A 55 18.03 -30.17 12.34
C LEU A 55 17.99 -30.81 13.73
N PRO A 56 17.73 -32.12 13.85
CA PRO A 56 17.97 -32.85 15.09
C PRO A 56 19.47 -33.01 15.34
N GLN A 57 19.86 -33.47 16.53
CA GLN A 57 21.25 -33.75 16.88
C GLN A 57 21.91 -34.70 15.86
N GLY A 58 23.07 -34.29 15.34
CA GLY A 58 23.81 -35.01 14.30
C GLY A 58 25.08 -34.27 13.88
N GLN A 59 25.53 -34.52 12.65
CA GLN A 59 26.67 -33.84 12.01
C GLN A 59 26.24 -33.52 10.57
N TRP A 60 25.70 -32.32 10.38
CA TRP A 60 25.07 -31.92 9.13
C TRP A 60 25.93 -30.90 8.38
N HIS A 61 25.78 -30.91 7.07
CA HIS A 61 26.15 -29.82 6.18
C HIS A 61 24.88 -29.38 5.44
N VAL A 62 24.50 -28.11 5.53
CA VAL A 62 23.30 -27.56 4.90
C VAL A 62 23.69 -26.57 3.83
N GLN A 63 22.97 -26.61 2.71
CA GLN A 63 23.07 -25.63 1.64
C GLN A 63 21.68 -25.12 1.28
N ILE A 64 21.58 -23.80 1.08
CA ILE A 64 20.40 -23.14 0.51
C ILE A 64 20.82 -22.56 -0.83
N TRP A 65 20.11 -22.96 -1.87
CA TRP A 65 20.36 -22.60 -3.26
C TRP A 65 19.24 -21.73 -3.81
N ASP A 66 19.56 -20.92 -4.81
CA ASP A 66 18.58 -20.39 -5.75
C ASP A 66 18.48 -21.37 -6.92
N ALA A 67 17.34 -22.05 -7.07
CA ALA A 67 17.16 -23.07 -8.10
C ALA A 67 17.08 -22.50 -9.52
N ASP A 68 16.76 -21.21 -9.68
CA ASP A 68 16.67 -20.60 -11.01
C ASP A 68 18.03 -20.13 -11.53
N SER A 69 18.96 -19.77 -10.64
CA SER A 69 20.32 -19.33 -11.00
C SER A 69 21.43 -20.34 -10.72
N ASP A 70 21.11 -21.45 -10.04
CA ASP A 70 22.06 -22.48 -9.58
C ASP A 70 23.18 -21.92 -8.68
N ASN A 71 22.89 -20.85 -7.94
CA ASN A 71 23.82 -20.26 -6.99
C ASN A 71 23.62 -20.80 -5.58
N ILE A 72 24.72 -21.12 -4.89
CA ILE A 72 24.72 -21.37 -3.44
C ILE A 72 24.55 -20.02 -2.73
N LEU A 73 23.39 -19.81 -2.11
CA LEU A 73 23.10 -18.60 -1.35
C LEU A 73 23.68 -18.66 0.06
N PHE A 74 23.71 -19.87 0.64
CA PHE A 74 24.23 -20.11 1.97
C PHE A 74 24.71 -21.57 2.11
N SER A 75 25.78 -21.77 2.88
CA SER A 75 26.31 -23.09 3.18
C SER A 75 26.98 -23.08 4.56
N CYS A 76 26.64 -24.04 5.42
CA CYS A 76 27.25 -24.16 6.74
C CYS A 76 27.23 -25.59 7.25
N ASP A 77 28.13 -25.88 8.19
CA ASP A 77 28.05 -27.07 9.03
C ASP A 77 27.23 -26.76 10.29
N SER A 78 26.41 -27.70 10.74
CA SER A 78 25.69 -27.61 12.01
C SER A 78 25.50 -28.98 12.64
N ASP A 79 25.52 -29.03 13.96
CA ASP A 79 25.30 -30.26 14.72
C ASP A 79 23.83 -30.42 15.12
N GLU A 80 23.08 -29.32 15.26
CA GLU A 80 21.64 -29.28 15.55
C GLU A 80 21.07 -27.85 15.37
N GLY A 81 19.75 -27.70 15.43
CA GLY A 81 19.09 -26.40 15.51
C GLY A 81 18.68 -25.82 14.16
N TRP A 82 18.61 -24.49 14.09
CA TRP A 82 17.99 -23.77 12.96
C TRP A 82 19.00 -23.31 11.92
N VAL A 83 18.64 -23.51 10.65
CA VAL A 83 19.28 -22.86 9.50
C VAL A 83 18.20 -22.12 8.73
N THR A 84 18.39 -20.82 8.47
CA THR A 84 17.40 -20.01 7.74
C THR A 84 18.07 -19.11 6.70
N SER A 85 17.37 -18.86 5.59
CA SER A 85 17.82 -17.86 4.62
C SER A 85 17.72 -16.44 5.21
N ALA A 86 18.71 -15.61 4.89
CA ALA A 86 18.63 -14.18 5.18
C ALA A 86 17.54 -13.47 4.37
N LYS A 87 17.31 -13.93 3.12
CA LYS A 87 16.30 -13.40 2.20
C LYS A 87 14.93 -14.02 2.49
N LYS A 88 13.90 -13.17 2.55
CA LYS A 88 12.53 -13.48 2.99
C LYS A 88 11.46 -13.25 1.93
N PHE A 89 11.83 -12.58 0.82
CA PHE A 89 10.98 -12.47 -0.37
C PHE A 89 11.03 -13.77 -1.20
N PHE A 90 10.20 -13.86 -2.24
CA PHE A 90 10.15 -15.01 -3.12
C PHE A 90 11.51 -15.26 -3.78
N VAL A 91 12.05 -16.43 -3.50
CA VAL A 91 13.15 -17.06 -4.21
C VAL A 91 12.74 -18.50 -4.35
N ARG A 92 12.97 -19.11 -5.51
CA ARG A 92 12.73 -20.54 -5.70
C ARG A 92 13.85 -21.34 -5.02
N PHE A 93 13.83 -21.35 -3.69
CA PHE A 93 14.86 -21.96 -2.88
C PHE A 93 14.94 -23.46 -3.11
N SER A 94 16.16 -24.00 -3.16
CA SER A 94 16.42 -25.43 -3.01
C SER A 94 17.21 -25.66 -1.72
N ILE A 95 16.67 -26.51 -0.85
CA ILE A 95 17.25 -26.88 0.44
C ILE A 95 17.92 -28.23 0.26
N ARG A 96 19.23 -28.27 0.49
CA ARG A 96 20.01 -29.52 0.49
C ARG A 96 20.64 -29.74 1.86
N VAL A 97 20.41 -30.91 2.44
CA VAL A 97 21.01 -31.32 3.71
C VAL A 97 21.80 -32.60 3.48
N PHE A 98 23.06 -32.59 3.89
CA PHE A 98 23.99 -33.71 3.80
C PHE A 98 24.39 -34.12 5.21
N ARG A 99 24.77 -35.39 5.37
CA ARG A 99 25.64 -35.75 6.49
C ARG A 99 27.05 -35.24 6.19
N ARG A 100 27.74 -34.72 7.20
CA ARG A 100 29.05 -34.11 7.00
C ARG A 100 30.03 -35.11 6.37
N GLY A 101 30.64 -34.72 5.25
CA GLY A 101 31.58 -35.56 4.49
C GLY A 101 30.92 -36.48 3.46
N GLU A 102 29.60 -36.58 3.42
CA GLU A 102 28.87 -37.30 2.36
C GLU A 102 28.64 -36.40 1.14
N LYS A 103 28.60 -37.01 -0.05
CA LYS A 103 28.39 -36.28 -1.33
C LYS A 103 26.93 -36.18 -1.72
N GLU A 104 26.12 -37.17 -1.36
CA GLU A 104 24.71 -37.22 -1.69
C GLU A 104 23.90 -36.57 -0.56
N PRO A 105 22.93 -35.70 -0.88
CA PRO A 105 22.08 -35.10 0.13
C PRO A 105 21.11 -36.15 0.69
N VAL A 106 20.89 -36.12 2.01
CA VAL A 106 19.80 -36.87 2.65
C VAL A 106 18.45 -36.18 2.42
N LEU A 107 18.44 -34.87 2.18
CA LEU A 107 17.27 -34.09 1.78
C LEU A 107 17.70 -33.18 0.63
N ASP A 108 17.01 -33.26 -0.50
CA ASP A 108 17.09 -32.29 -1.61
C ASP A 108 15.67 -31.92 -2.00
N HIS A 109 15.24 -30.73 -1.59
CA HIS A 109 13.87 -30.26 -1.82
C HIS A 109 13.90 -28.86 -2.43
N THR A 110 13.31 -28.73 -3.62
CA THR A 110 13.15 -27.44 -4.30
C THR A 110 11.73 -26.93 -4.10
N LEU A 111 11.60 -25.63 -3.84
CA LEU A 111 10.31 -24.97 -3.74
C LEU A 111 9.47 -25.21 -5.00
N ASP A 112 8.37 -25.94 -4.84
CA ASP A 112 7.25 -26.01 -5.76
C ASP A 112 5.97 -25.61 -5.03
N LEU A 113 5.29 -24.57 -5.52
CA LEU A 113 4.09 -24.01 -4.90
C LEU A 113 2.80 -24.59 -5.48
N THR A 114 2.88 -25.43 -6.52
CA THR A 114 1.73 -25.99 -7.22
C THR A 114 0.85 -26.78 -6.26
N GLY A 115 -0.42 -26.35 -6.14
CA GLY A 115 -1.41 -26.98 -5.27
C GLY A 115 -1.14 -26.85 -3.76
N GLN A 116 -0.07 -26.18 -3.34
CA GLN A 116 0.33 -26.03 -1.94
C GLN A 116 -0.45 -24.90 -1.24
N ASP A 117 -0.61 -25.01 0.07
CA ASP A 117 -1.15 -23.93 0.92
C ASP A 117 -0.12 -22.83 1.11
N VAL A 118 -0.43 -21.62 0.63
CA VAL A 118 0.48 -20.46 0.68
C VAL A 118 -0.19 -19.29 1.38
N LEU A 119 0.54 -18.64 2.28
CA LEU A 119 0.10 -17.43 2.96
C LEU A 119 0.79 -16.19 2.36
N VAL A 120 0.01 -15.19 1.97
CA VAL A 120 0.50 -13.81 1.81
C VAL A 120 -0.03 -12.96 2.96
N SER A 121 0.87 -12.43 3.78
CA SER A 121 0.51 -11.58 4.92
C SER A 121 0.76 -10.12 4.59
N PHE A 122 -0.30 -9.32 4.69
CA PHE A 122 -0.23 -7.87 4.55
C PHE A 122 -0.35 -7.17 5.91
N PRO A 123 0.25 -5.98 6.08
CA PRO A 123 0.08 -5.20 7.29
C PRO A 123 -1.35 -4.63 7.40
N VAL A 124 -1.77 -4.32 8.62
CA VAL A 124 -3.04 -3.65 8.89
C VAL A 124 -2.83 -2.14 8.99
N GLY A 125 -3.70 -1.35 8.35
CA GLY A 125 -3.82 0.09 8.62
C GLY A 125 -3.60 1.04 7.43
N THR A 126 -3.23 0.57 6.25
CA THR A 126 -3.01 1.44 5.07
C THR A 126 -3.87 1.03 3.87
N LEU A 127 -4.94 1.80 3.60
CA LEU A 127 -5.89 1.54 2.51
C LEU A 127 -5.23 1.50 1.12
N GLY A 128 -4.42 2.53 0.80
CA GLY A 128 -3.84 2.68 -0.54
C GLY A 128 -2.86 1.57 -0.89
N ASP A 129 -2.01 1.21 0.07
CA ASP A 129 -1.02 0.17 -0.08
C ASP A 129 -1.69 -1.17 -0.43
N LEU A 130 -2.71 -1.55 0.35
CA LEU A 130 -3.42 -2.82 0.15
C LEU A 130 -4.17 -2.86 -1.19
N ILE A 131 -4.81 -1.76 -1.59
CA ILE A 131 -5.44 -1.66 -2.93
C ILE A 131 -4.38 -1.85 -4.03
N GLY A 132 -3.19 -1.27 -3.87
CA GLY A 132 -2.10 -1.42 -4.81
C GLY A 132 -1.46 -2.81 -4.83
N TRP A 133 -1.50 -3.57 -3.73
CA TRP A 133 -0.76 -4.84 -3.59
C TRP A 133 -1.58 -6.10 -3.85
N VAL A 134 -2.88 -6.11 -3.54
CA VAL A 134 -3.76 -7.29 -3.74
C VAL A 134 -3.69 -7.86 -5.16
N PRO A 135 -3.65 -7.06 -6.25
CA PRO A 135 -3.55 -7.61 -7.60
C PRO A 135 -2.28 -8.44 -7.85
N TYR A 136 -1.16 -8.14 -7.18
CA TYR A 136 0.08 -8.93 -7.32
C TYR A 136 -0.01 -10.27 -6.60
N ALA A 137 -0.79 -10.36 -5.51
CA ALA A 137 -1.07 -11.63 -4.85
C ALA A 137 -1.89 -12.56 -5.76
N GLU A 138 -2.87 -12.03 -6.50
CA GLU A 138 -3.59 -12.81 -7.50
C GLU A 138 -2.67 -13.27 -8.64
N ARG A 139 -1.83 -12.37 -9.17
CA ARG A 139 -0.84 -12.73 -10.20
C ARG A 139 0.10 -13.84 -9.71
N PHE A 140 0.51 -13.78 -8.44
CA PHE A 140 1.33 -14.81 -7.81
C PHE A 140 0.60 -16.16 -7.74
N ARG A 141 -0.67 -16.15 -7.32
CA ARG A 141 -1.51 -17.36 -7.31
C ARG A 141 -1.65 -17.98 -8.70
N GLU A 142 -1.95 -17.16 -9.71
CA GLU A 142 -2.10 -17.62 -11.09
C GLU A 142 -0.78 -18.21 -11.64
N GLN A 143 0.34 -17.52 -11.41
CA GLN A 143 1.68 -17.94 -11.86
C GLN A 143 2.11 -19.27 -11.23
N HIS A 144 1.78 -19.50 -9.97
CA HIS A 144 2.26 -20.65 -9.20
C HIS A 144 1.22 -21.73 -8.95
N GLN A 145 -0.03 -21.51 -9.35
CA GLN A 145 -1.15 -22.44 -9.17
C GLN A 145 -1.30 -22.94 -7.73
N CYS A 146 -1.04 -22.06 -6.75
CA CYS A 146 -1.11 -22.38 -5.33
C CYS A 146 -2.51 -22.13 -4.73
N GLN A 147 -2.78 -22.71 -3.57
CA GLN A 147 -3.94 -22.38 -2.74
C GLN A 147 -3.59 -21.18 -1.87
N LEU A 148 -4.00 -19.99 -2.30
CA LEU A 148 -3.58 -18.73 -1.68
C LEU A 148 -4.56 -18.25 -0.61
N GLU A 149 -4.06 -18.03 0.60
CA GLU A 149 -4.74 -17.30 1.68
C GLU A 149 -4.02 -15.96 1.94
N CYS A 150 -4.77 -14.86 1.95
CA CYS A 150 -4.28 -13.51 2.21
C CYS A 150 -4.78 -13.01 3.57
N THR A 151 -3.89 -12.50 4.41
CA THR A 151 -4.28 -11.86 5.68
C THR A 151 -4.25 -10.34 5.60
N MET A 152 -5.34 -9.69 6.01
CA MET A 152 -5.51 -8.23 5.98
C MET A 152 -6.68 -7.78 6.88
N GLY A 153 -6.84 -6.47 7.09
CA GLY A 153 -7.94 -5.94 7.91
C GLY A 153 -9.33 -6.14 7.28
N PRO A 154 -10.40 -6.30 8.09
CA PRO A 154 -11.74 -6.67 7.63
C PRO A 154 -12.32 -5.72 6.58
N LEU A 155 -12.10 -4.40 6.74
CA LEU A 155 -12.56 -3.40 5.79
C LEU A 155 -12.07 -3.65 4.35
N ILE A 156 -10.89 -4.23 4.20
CA ILE A 156 -10.27 -4.51 2.90
C ILE A 156 -10.73 -5.87 2.36
N ILE A 157 -11.01 -6.82 3.26
CA ILE A 157 -11.61 -8.11 2.90
C ILE A 157 -12.97 -7.87 2.22
N ASP A 158 -13.83 -7.05 2.83
CA ASP A 158 -15.16 -6.72 2.30
C ASP A 158 -15.09 -6.05 0.92
N LEU A 159 -14.00 -5.34 0.64
CA LEU A 159 -13.77 -4.67 -0.64
C LEU A 159 -13.40 -5.66 -1.77
N PHE A 160 -12.63 -6.71 -1.47
CA PHE A 160 -11.99 -7.56 -2.48
C PHE A 160 -12.53 -8.99 -2.58
N ALA A 161 -13.08 -9.57 -1.52
CA ALA A 161 -13.43 -10.99 -1.48
C ALA A 161 -14.35 -11.43 -2.64
N ALA A 162 -15.35 -10.60 -2.99
CA ALA A 162 -16.24 -10.89 -4.11
C ALA A 162 -15.58 -10.77 -5.49
N SER A 163 -14.51 -9.97 -5.61
CA SER A 163 -13.81 -9.71 -6.88
C SER A 163 -12.66 -10.69 -7.13
N TYR A 164 -12.23 -11.41 -6.10
CA TYR A 164 -11.13 -12.37 -6.10
C TYR A 164 -11.56 -13.68 -5.42
N PRO A 165 -12.52 -14.44 -6.00
CA PRO A 165 -13.13 -15.60 -5.35
C PRO A 165 -12.16 -16.77 -5.13
N ASP A 166 -11.06 -16.84 -5.89
CA ASP A 166 -10.05 -17.88 -5.78
C ASP A 166 -8.99 -17.59 -4.70
N ILE A 167 -9.02 -16.42 -4.08
CA ILE A 167 -8.18 -16.06 -2.93
C ILE A 167 -9.02 -16.17 -1.66
N ARG A 168 -8.54 -16.92 -0.67
CA ARG A 168 -9.13 -16.89 0.66
C ARG A 168 -8.63 -15.66 1.40
N PHE A 169 -9.51 -14.77 1.82
CA PHE A 169 -9.16 -13.64 2.68
C PHE A 169 -9.49 -13.95 4.14
N THR A 170 -8.62 -13.61 5.07
CA THR A 170 -8.83 -13.88 6.51
C THR A 170 -8.24 -12.77 7.37
N GLU A 171 -8.96 -12.35 8.39
CA GLU A 171 -8.44 -11.38 9.36
C GLU A 171 -7.27 -12.00 10.15
N PRO A 172 -6.21 -11.23 10.49
CA PRO A 172 -5.07 -11.77 11.21
C PRO A 172 -5.44 -12.48 12.52
N ALA A 173 -6.41 -11.97 13.27
CA ALA A 173 -6.89 -12.56 14.53
C ALA A 173 -7.54 -13.94 14.34
N ASN A 174 -8.07 -14.21 13.14
CA ASN A 174 -8.75 -15.46 12.79
C ASN A 174 -7.81 -16.46 12.11
N TYR A 175 -6.56 -16.08 11.81
CA TYR A 175 -5.54 -16.94 11.23
C TYR A 175 -4.81 -17.74 12.33
N THR A 176 -5.43 -18.82 12.78
CA THR A 176 -4.96 -19.63 13.92
C THR A 176 -4.75 -21.10 13.55
N GLY A 177 -3.65 -21.71 13.98
CA GLY A 177 -3.39 -23.15 13.79
C GLY A 177 -3.15 -23.60 12.34
N ARG A 178 -2.94 -22.68 11.40
CA ARG A 178 -2.57 -23.00 10.01
C ARG A 178 -1.09 -23.39 9.96
N GLN A 179 -0.75 -24.30 9.03
CA GLN A 179 0.61 -24.78 8.78
C GLN A 179 0.92 -24.65 7.28
N PRO A 180 1.00 -23.42 6.74
CA PRO A 180 1.23 -23.23 5.31
C PRO A 180 2.58 -23.83 4.88
N TYR A 181 2.66 -24.23 3.63
CA TYR A 181 3.91 -24.69 3.02
C TYR A 181 4.91 -23.53 2.86
N ALA A 182 4.42 -22.35 2.45
CA ALA A 182 5.21 -21.14 2.30
C ALA A 182 4.45 -19.89 2.79
N SER A 183 5.19 -18.86 3.21
CA SER A 183 4.59 -17.56 3.52
C SER A 183 5.46 -16.37 3.12
N TYR A 184 4.79 -15.34 2.62
CA TYR A 184 5.41 -14.10 2.15
C TYR A 184 4.77 -12.90 2.83
N ARG A 185 5.59 -11.96 3.31
CA ARG A 185 5.14 -10.75 3.99
C ARG A 185 5.32 -9.55 3.07
N VAL A 186 4.22 -9.07 2.51
CA VAL A 186 4.25 -7.92 1.60
C VAL A 186 4.02 -6.65 2.41
N GLY A 187 4.98 -5.72 2.35
CA GLY A 187 4.91 -4.46 3.07
C GLY A 187 6.00 -3.49 2.63
N LEU A 188 6.04 -2.32 3.30
CA LEU A 188 7.08 -1.33 3.11
C LEU A 188 8.18 -1.56 4.15
N TYR A 189 9.37 -1.93 3.67
CA TYR A 189 10.54 -2.10 4.54
C TYR A 189 11.49 -0.92 4.36
N PHE A 190 11.58 -0.07 5.39
CA PHE A 190 12.39 1.15 5.40
C PHE A 190 13.88 0.86 5.64
N GLN A 191 14.70 1.92 5.70
CA GLN A 191 16.14 1.85 5.99
C GLN A 191 16.93 0.97 5.00
N GLY A 192 16.47 0.91 3.74
CA GLY A 192 17.13 0.10 2.72
C GLY A 192 17.18 -1.38 3.06
N ASN A 193 16.18 -1.92 3.76
CA ASN A 193 16.11 -3.34 4.07
C ASN A 193 16.05 -4.17 2.78
N LEU A 194 17.11 -4.95 2.51
CA LEU A 194 17.22 -5.83 1.33
C LEU A 194 17.05 -7.32 1.69
N ASN A 195 16.59 -7.61 2.90
CA ASN A 195 16.31 -8.98 3.33
C ASN A 195 14.85 -9.35 3.12
N ASN A 196 13.93 -8.39 3.28
CA ASN A 196 12.48 -8.63 3.16
C ASN A 196 11.88 -8.14 1.83
N GLN A 197 12.65 -7.38 1.06
CA GLN A 197 12.35 -6.95 -0.29
C GLN A 197 13.64 -7.01 -1.12
N PRO A 198 13.57 -7.33 -2.43
CA PRO A 198 14.77 -7.46 -3.26
C PRO A 198 15.34 -6.10 -3.68
N ILE A 199 14.48 -5.08 -3.79
CA ILE A 199 14.82 -3.71 -4.16
C ILE A 199 14.12 -2.77 -3.18
N ASP A 200 14.77 -1.68 -2.80
CA ASP A 200 14.14 -0.64 -1.99
C ASP A 200 12.88 -0.11 -2.71
N PHE A 201 11.73 -0.16 -2.03
CA PHE A 201 10.44 0.23 -2.62
C PHE A 201 10.45 1.65 -3.19
N ARG A 202 11.29 2.55 -2.63
CA ARG A 202 11.44 3.94 -3.08
C ARG A 202 12.02 4.06 -4.49
N MET A 203 12.69 3.01 -4.98
CA MET A 203 13.26 2.96 -6.33
C MET A 203 12.28 2.44 -7.39
N VAL A 204 11.28 1.65 -6.97
CA VAL A 204 10.37 0.93 -7.89
C VAL A 204 8.92 1.42 -7.82
N GLY A 205 8.59 2.19 -6.79
CA GLY A 205 7.25 2.71 -6.53
C GLY A 205 6.50 1.89 -5.47
N LEU A 206 5.53 2.56 -4.82
CA LEU A 206 4.84 2.07 -3.62
C LEU A 206 4.17 0.70 -3.82
N HIS A 207 3.51 0.51 -4.96
CA HIS A 207 2.69 -0.66 -5.25
C HIS A 207 3.49 -1.77 -5.93
N ARG A 208 4.45 -1.43 -6.80
CA ARG A 208 5.23 -2.39 -7.59
C ARG A 208 6.19 -3.22 -6.74
N THR A 209 6.57 -2.72 -5.56
CA THR A 209 7.36 -3.49 -4.59
C THR A 209 6.72 -4.84 -4.24
N ALA A 210 5.38 -4.95 -4.23
CA ALA A 210 4.69 -6.23 -4.00
C ALA A 210 5.00 -7.25 -5.10
N GLY A 211 4.99 -6.83 -6.37
CA GLY A 211 5.37 -7.67 -7.50
C GLY A 211 6.82 -8.17 -7.37
N HIS A 212 7.72 -7.28 -6.96
CA HIS A 212 9.11 -7.63 -6.69
C HIS A 212 9.28 -8.61 -5.50
N ILE A 213 8.61 -8.38 -4.37
CA ILE A 213 8.64 -9.27 -3.20
C ILE A 213 8.10 -10.66 -3.56
N LEU A 214 7.06 -10.74 -4.40
CA LEU A 214 6.44 -12.00 -4.81
C LEU A 214 7.09 -12.63 -6.05
N GLY A 215 8.09 -12.00 -6.67
CA GLY A 215 8.73 -12.55 -7.87
C GLY A 215 7.79 -12.65 -9.08
N THR A 216 6.88 -11.71 -9.23
CA THR A 216 5.94 -11.62 -10.36
C THR A 216 6.29 -10.41 -11.24
N ASP A 217 5.69 -10.31 -12.44
CA ASP A 217 5.78 -9.11 -13.27
C ASP A 217 5.40 -7.86 -12.44
N PRO A 218 6.29 -6.86 -12.29
CA PRO A 218 6.02 -5.67 -11.49
C PRO A 218 5.20 -4.61 -12.24
N THR A 219 4.75 -4.89 -13.47
CA THR A 219 3.88 -3.99 -14.22
C THR A 219 2.61 -3.72 -13.44
N GLU A 220 2.31 -2.42 -13.30
CA GLU A 220 1.14 -1.87 -12.62
C GLU A 220 -0.17 -2.53 -13.05
N ILE A 221 -1.01 -2.89 -12.08
CA ILE A 221 -2.27 -3.61 -12.30
C ILE A 221 -3.41 -2.83 -11.68
N LEU A 222 -4.42 -2.52 -12.48
CA LEU A 222 -5.67 -1.95 -11.99
C LEU A 222 -6.44 -3.01 -11.17
N PRO A 223 -6.77 -2.77 -9.89
CA PRO A 223 -7.49 -3.73 -9.06
C PRO A 223 -8.91 -4.01 -9.59
N LYS A 224 -9.39 -5.24 -9.36
CA LYS A 224 -10.77 -5.63 -9.65
C LYS A 224 -11.64 -5.27 -8.43
N LEU A 225 -12.69 -4.49 -8.66
CA LEU A 225 -13.74 -4.17 -7.69
C LEU A 225 -15.11 -4.52 -8.25
N SER A 226 -16.08 -4.76 -7.37
CA SER A 226 -17.49 -4.89 -7.76
C SER A 226 -18.09 -3.50 -8.01
N LEU A 227 -18.30 -3.16 -9.28
CA LEU A 227 -18.82 -1.86 -9.73
C LEU A 227 -20.24 -1.99 -10.31
N ASN A 228 -21.18 -2.40 -9.46
CA ASN A 228 -22.55 -2.74 -9.86
C ASN A 228 -23.64 -1.96 -9.10
N ALA A 229 -23.28 -1.07 -8.17
CA ALA A 229 -24.28 -0.31 -7.42
C ALA A 229 -24.98 0.74 -8.33
N PRO A 230 -26.28 0.98 -8.16
CA PRO A 230 -27.00 1.97 -8.96
C PRO A 230 -26.54 3.40 -8.65
N ARG A 231 -26.70 4.31 -9.61
CA ARG A 231 -26.43 5.75 -9.41
C ARG A 231 -27.51 6.35 -8.50
N THR A 232 -27.09 7.01 -7.43
CA THR A 232 -28.00 7.65 -6.45
C THR A 232 -28.08 9.17 -6.58
N ILE A 233 -27.01 9.82 -7.06
CA ILE A 233 -26.95 11.27 -7.28
C ILE A 233 -27.16 11.56 -8.78
N PRO A 234 -28.28 12.17 -9.20
CA PRO A 234 -28.53 12.44 -10.62
C PRO A 234 -27.62 13.51 -11.22
N GLU A 235 -27.31 14.57 -10.46
CA GLU A 235 -26.50 15.68 -10.97
C GLU A 235 -25.05 15.26 -11.26
N PRO A 236 -24.31 15.96 -12.13
CA PRO A 236 -22.87 15.78 -12.26
C PRO A 236 -22.15 16.14 -10.96
N TYR A 237 -21.23 15.29 -10.51
CA TYR A 237 -20.47 15.53 -9.29
C TYR A 237 -19.03 15.05 -9.39
N VAL A 238 -18.20 15.68 -8.57
CA VAL A 238 -16.78 15.36 -8.39
C VAL A 238 -16.56 15.02 -6.91
N CYS A 239 -15.89 13.91 -6.67
CA CYS A 239 -15.45 13.57 -5.32
C CYS A 239 -14.05 14.13 -5.06
N ILE A 240 -13.84 14.65 -3.84
CA ILE A 240 -12.54 15.12 -3.38
C ILE A 240 -12.13 14.41 -2.09
N ALA A 241 -10.82 14.18 -1.92
CA ALA A 241 -10.23 13.76 -0.65
C ALA A 241 -9.07 14.68 -0.29
N THR A 242 -9.16 15.27 0.89
CA THR A 242 -8.30 16.35 1.36
C THR A 242 -7.49 15.98 2.60
N LYS A 243 -7.71 14.78 3.16
CA LYS A 243 -6.98 14.28 4.33
C LYS A 243 -5.97 13.21 3.97
N ALA A 244 -4.91 13.15 4.78
CA ALA A 244 -3.85 12.15 4.69
C ALA A 244 -3.27 11.86 6.08
N SER A 245 -2.38 10.87 6.16
CA SER A 245 -1.79 10.38 7.42
C SER A 245 -0.67 11.26 7.97
N CYS A 246 -0.03 12.10 7.15
CA CYS A 246 0.99 13.07 7.57
C CYS A 246 0.86 14.37 6.80
N GLN A 247 1.27 15.49 7.40
CA GLN A 247 1.07 16.84 6.85
C GLN A 247 1.75 17.05 5.50
N ALA A 248 2.86 16.34 5.24
CA ALA A 248 3.57 16.44 3.97
C ALA A 248 2.75 15.96 2.76
N LYS A 249 1.80 15.04 2.98
CA LYS A 249 0.87 14.56 1.94
C LYS A 249 -0.27 15.54 1.65
N PHE A 250 -0.56 16.48 2.55
CA PHE A 250 -1.58 17.49 2.33
C PHE A 250 -1.16 18.47 1.22
N TRP A 251 -2.16 19.03 0.54
CA TRP A 251 -1.94 20.16 -0.33
C TRP A 251 -1.87 21.44 0.50
N ASN A 252 -0.65 21.85 0.85
CA ASN A 252 -0.39 22.94 1.79
C ASN A 252 -0.48 24.35 1.15
N ASN A 253 -1.01 24.46 -0.08
CA ASN A 253 -1.24 25.77 -0.69
C ASN A 253 -2.42 26.47 0.00
N GLY A 254 -2.27 27.74 0.36
CA GLY A 254 -3.22 28.46 1.21
C GLY A 254 -4.61 28.68 0.60
N THR A 255 -4.73 28.78 -0.73
CA THR A 255 -6.00 29.04 -1.43
C THR A 255 -6.41 27.90 -2.37
N GLY A 256 -5.54 26.91 -2.58
CA GLY A 256 -5.66 25.89 -3.61
C GLY A 256 -7.02 25.17 -3.64
N TRP A 257 -7.44 24.58 -2.52
CA TRP A 257 -8.72 23.88 -2.46
C TRP A 257 -9.92 24.81 -2.68
N ASN A 258 -9.91 26.02 -2.13
CA ASN A 258 -11.00 26.98 -2.31
C ASN A 258 -11.15 27.35 -3.79
N GLU A 259 -10.05 27.69 -4.46
CA GLU A 259 -10.06 27.99 -5.90
C GLU A 259 -10.60 26.84 -6.74
N VAL A 260 -10.20 25.60 -6.43
CA VAL A 260 -10.65 24.41 -7.15
C VAL A 260 -12.14 24.13 -6.90
N VAL A 261 -12.61 24.20 -5.65
CA VAL A 261 -14.01 23.99 -5.29
C VAL A 261 -14.90 25.03 -5.97
N ASP A 262 -14.52 26.31 -5.91
CA ASP A 262 -15.26 27.40 -6.55
C ASP A 262 -15.31 27.20 -8.06
N TYR A 263 -14.16 26.89 -8.69
CA TYR A 263 -14.11 26.60 -10.11
C TYR A 263 -15.07 25.46 -10.49
N LEU A 264 -15.01 24.32 -9.81
CA LEU A 264 -15.88 23.17 -10.09
C LEU A 264 -17.36 23.54 -10.00
N LYS A 265 -17.75 24.31 -8.98
CA LYS A 265 -19.13 24.81 -8.84
C LYS A 265 -19.54 25.72 -9.99
N THR A 266 -18.66 26.63 -10.45
CA THR A 266 -18.96 27.45 -11.64
C THR A 266 -19.15 26.62 -12.91
N GLN A 267 -18.58 25.42 -12.96
CA GLN A 267 -18.77 24.46 -14.06
C GLN A 267 -20.01 23.57 -13.88
N GLY A 268 -20.83 23.80 -12.84
CA GLY A 268 -22.07 23.07 -12.59
C GLY A 268 -21.89 21.75 -11.83
N TYR A 269 -20.71 21.47 -11.27
CA TYR A 269 -20.48 20.28 -10.46
C TYR A 269 -20.93 20.46 -9.02
N ARG A 270 -21.56 19.43 -8.47
CA ARG A 270 -21.53 19.17 -7.02
C ARG A 270 -20.14 18.70 -6.61
N VAL A 271 -19.66 19.14 -5.45
CA VAL A 271 -18.30 18.82 -4.97
C VAL A 271 -18.39 18.14 -3.62
N LEU A 272 -18.12 16.84 -3.58
CA LEU A 272 -18.37 15.99 -2.41
C LEU A 272 -17.05 15.62 -1.73
N CYS A 273 -16.87 16.03 -0.47
CA CYS A 273 -15.68 15.67 0.30
C CYS A 273 -15.91 14.33 1.00
N ILE A 274 -15.15 13.29 0.61
CA ILE A 274 -15.41 11.90 1.02
C ILE A 274 -14.36 11.35 2.01
N ASP A 275 -13.60 12.23 2.64
CA ASP A 275 -12.60 11.87 3.65
C ASP A 275 -13.24 11.12 4.84
N GLN A 276 -12.50 10.22 5.48
CA GLN A 276 -13.00 9.53 6.69
C GLN A 276 -13.34 10.52 7.83
N LYS A 277 -12.57 11.61 7.94
CA LYS A 277 -12.74 12.64 8.98
C LYS A 277 -12.82 14.02 8.35
N ALA A 278 -13.78 14.82 8.79
CA ALA A 278 -13.87 16.23 8.41
C ALA A 278 -12.64 17.04 8.85
N THR A 279 -12.01 16.67 9.96
CA THR A 279 -10.87 17.39 10.54
C THR A 279 -9.76 16.41 10.96
N VAL A 280 -8.52 16.66 10.49
CA VAL A 280 -7.32 15.89 10.85
C VAL A 280 -6.15 16.85 11.09
N GLY A 281 -5.39 16.61 12.14
CA GLY A 281 -4.25 17.45 12.51
C GLY A 281 -3.51 16.94 13.73
N GLN A 282 -2.42 17.62 14.07
CA GLN A 282 -1.67 17.42 15.31
C GLN A 282 -1.14 18.76 15.81
N GLY A 283 -1.13 18.94 17.14
CA GLY A 283 -0.68 20.17 17.77
C GLY A 283 -1.57 21.35 17.37
N PHE A 284 -0.99 22.37 16.75
CA PHE A 284 -1.71 23.56 16.28
C PHE A 284 -2.03 23.52 14.77
N VAL A 285 -1.57 22.49 14.04
CA VAL A 285 -1.83 22.34 12.60
C VAL A 285 -3.03 21.43 12.40
N TRP A 286 -4.14 22.02 11.93
CA TRP A 286 -5.39 21.32 11.69
C TRP A 286 -5.92 21.61 10.30
N ASN A 287 -6.34 20.55 9.61
CA ASN A 287 -6.85 20.61 8.24
C ASN A 287 -8.33 20.24 8.27
N HIS A 288 -9.17 21.18 7.88
CA HIS A 288 -10.64 21.02 7.85
C HIS A 288 -11.13 20.70 6.44
N ILE A 289 -12.33 20.15 6.32
CA ILE A 289 -13.06 20.06 5.06
C ILE A 289 -13.07 21.45 4.38
N PRO A 290 -12.77 21.56 3.06
CA PRO A 290 -12.77 22.86 2.39
C PRO A 290 -14.14 23.51 2.41
N HIS A 291 -14.16 24.84 2.57
CA HIS A 291 -15.41 25.59 2.47
C HIS A 291 -16.06 25.37 1.09
N GLY A 292 -17.38 25.22 1.08
CA GLY A 292 -18.16 24.98 -0.12
C GLY A 292 -18.22 23.51 -0.57
N ALA A 293 -17.34 22.62 -0.13
CA ALA A 293 -17.52 21.19 -0.38
C ALA A 293 -18.70 20.66 0.45
N GLU A 294 -19.49 19.76 -0.12
CA GLU A 294 -20.54 19.04 0.59
C GLU A 294 -19.91 17.99 1.52
N ASP A 295 -20.44 17.89 2.73
CA ASP A 295 -19.92 16.99 3.75
C ASP A 295 -20.43 15.57 3.53
N PHE A 296 -19.61 14.77 2.88
CA PHE A 296 -19.78 13.33 2.74
C PHE A 296 -18.75 12.58 3.60
N THR A 297 -18.16 13.26 4.60
CA THR A 297 -17.15 12.67 5.46
C THR A 297 -17.75 11.67 6.44
N GLY A 298 -16.90 10.86 7.07
CA GLY A 298 -17.31 9.89 8.07
C GLY A 298 -16.75 8.50 7.83
N ASP A 299 -16.87 7.67 8.85
CA ASP A 299 -16.47 6.27 8.85
C ASP A 299 -17.53 5.40 8.15
N ILE A 300 -17.67 5.64 6.85
CA ILE A 300 -18.62 4.99 5.96
C ILE A 300 -17.93 3.76 5.35
N PRO A 301 -18.62 2.61 5.24
CA PRO A 301 -18.07 1.41 4.61
C PRO A 301 -17.45 1.68 3.24
N LEU A 302 -16.32 1.03 2.93
CA LEU A 302 -15.62 1.24 1.66
C LEU A 302 -16.48 0.87 0.45
N SER A 303 -17.40 -0.10 0.58
CA SER A 303 -18.36 -0.45 -0.47
C SER A 303 -19.30 0.71 -0.82
N GLU A 304 -19.74 1.51 0.16
CA GLU A 304 -20.53 2.72 -0.08
C GLU A 304 -19.67 3.83 -0.72
N ARG A 305 -18.39 3.94 -0.33
CA ARG A 305 -17.44 4.83 -1.01
C ARG A 305 -17.26 4.46 -2.48
N VAL A 306 -17.13 3.16 -2.78
CA VAL A 306 -17.09 2.64 -4.16
C VAL A 306 -18.37 2.96 -4.91
N ALA A 307 -19.53 2.74 -4.29
CA ALA A 307 -20.83 3.01 -4.89
C ALA A 307 -21.01 4.49 -5.28
N LEU A 308 -20.47 5.40 -4.47
CA LEU A 308 -20.42 6.84 -4.79
C LEU A 308 -19.37 7.16 -5.86
N LEU A 309 -18.16 6.61 -5.75
CA LEU A 309 -17.04 6.94 -6.65
C LEU A 309 -17.28 6.47 -8.08
N GLN A 310 -17.81 5.26 -8.29
CA GLN A 310 -18.00 4.69 -9.64
C GLN A 310 -18.90 5.53 -10.57
N HIS A 311 -19.71 6.45 -10.01
CA HIS A 311 -20.60 7.34 -10.77
C HIS A 311 -20.14 8.81 -10.76
N ALA A 312 -19.04 9.13 -10.08
CA ALA A 312 -18.46 10.47 -10.13
C ALA A 312 -17.82 10.73 -11.50
N ASP A 313 -17.90 11.96 -11.99
CA ASP A 313 -17.31 12.31 -13.29
C ASP A 313 -15.77 12.17 -13.27
N PHE A 314 -15.16 12.49 -12.12
CA PHE A 314 -13.76 12.25 -11.80
C PHE A 314 -13.53 12.50 -10.31
N PHE A 315 -12.31 12.21 -9.86
CA PHE A 315 -11.87 12.40 -8.49
C PHE A 315 -10.64 13.30 -8.40
N ILE A 316 -10.54 14.10 -7.33
CA ILE A 316 -9.36 14.90 -7.01
C ILE A 316 -8.87 14.53 -5.61
N GLY A 317 -7.62 14.10 -5.49
CA GLY A 317 -7.09 13.69 -4.19
C GLY A 317 -5.59 13.81 -4.06
N LEU A 318 -5.12 13.32 -2.90
CA LEU A 318 -3.72 13.38 -2.48
C LEU A 318 -3.02 12.05 -2.76
N SER A 319 -1.74 11.93 -2.38
CA SER A 319 -1.08 10.61 -2.26
C SER A 319 -1.60 9.86 -1.00
N SER A 320 -2.88 9.50 -1.02
CA SER A 320 -3.60 8.81 0.05
C SER A 320 -4.52 7.70 -0.50
N GLY A 321 -5.04 6.85 0.39
CA GLY A 321 -5.78 5.65 -0.01
C GLY A 321 -7.02 5.89 -0.86
N LEU A 322 -7.71 7.02 -0.71
CA LEU A 322 -8.91 7.32 -1.50
C LEU A 322 -8.59 7.57 -2.99
N SER A 323 -7.38 8.03 -3.32
CA SER A 323 -6.95 8.12 -4.73
C SER A 323 -6.81 6.74 -5.36
N TRP A 324 -6.31 5.75 -4.62
CA TRP A 324 -6.23 4.36 -5.06
C TRP A 324 -7.61 3.74 -5.23
N LEU A 325 -8.53 4.02 -4.30
CA LEU A 325 -9.91 3.56 -4.40
C LEU A 325 -10.62 4.15 -5.62
N ALA A 326 -10.49 5.47 -5.85
CA ALA A 326 -11.04 6.13 -7.03
C ALA A 326 -10.46 5.57 -8.34
N TRP A 327 -9.15 5.29 -8.36
CA TRP A 327 -8.50 4.64 -9.50
C TRP A 327 -9.09 3.25 -9.76
N ALA A 328 -9.23 2.43 -8.71
CA ALA A 328 -9.83 1.10 -8.81
C ALA A 328 -11.33 1.14 -9.21
N CYS A 329 -12.04 2.24 -8.94
CA CYS A 329 -13.39 2.50 -9.46
C CYS A 329 -13.43 2.87 -10.95
N ARG A 330 -12.27 2.91 -11.63
CA ARG A 330 -12.14 3.20 -13.08
C ARG A 330 -12.62 4.58 -13.50
N ILE A 331 -12.54 5.55 -12.59
CA ILE A 331 -12.78 6.96 -12.90
C ILE A 331 -11.46 7.71 -13.05
N PRO A 332 -11.43 8.83 -13.79
CA PRO A 332 -10.22 9.66 -13.86
C PRO A 332 -9.84 10.22 -12.49
N VAL A 333 -8.53 10.25 -12.21
CA VAL A 333 -7.99 10.75 -10.95
C VAL A 333 -6.99 11.88 -11.18
N VAL A 334 -7.32 13.07 -10.69
CA VAL A 334 -6.40 14.21 -10.55
C VAL A 334 -5.65 14.05 -9.23
N LEU A 335 -4.39 13.61 -9.29
CA LEU A 335 -3.58 13.31 -8.10
C LEU A 335 -2.61 14.46 -7.79
N ILE A 336 -2.80 15.12 -6.65
CA ILE A 336 -1.97 16.24 -6.18
C ILE A 336 -0.94 15.72 -5.18
N SER A 337 0.34 15.79 -5.52
CA SER A 337 1.43 15.50 -4.58
C SER A 337 2.74 16.12 -5.06
N GLY A 338 3.44 16.82 -4.17
CA GLY A 338 4.86 17.16 -4.37
C GLY A 338 5.80 16.39 -3.46
N PHE A 339 5.24 15.72 -2.44
CA PHE A 339 5.97 14.94 -1.46
C PHE A 339 6.54 13.64 -2.04
N THR A 340 5.80 13.06 -2.99
CA THR A 340 6.18 11.89 -3.78
C THR A 340 6.48 12.29 -5.22
N LEU A 341 7.33 11.52 -5.90
CA LEU A 341 7.58 11.62 -7.32
C LEU A 341 6.41 11.03 -8.14
N PRO A 342 6.21 11.45 -9.41
CA PRO A 342 5.10 10.96 -10.23
C PRO A 342 5.04 9.44 -10.47
N ASN A 343 6.16 8.72 -10.30
CA ASN A 343 6.26 7.27 -10.47
C ASN A 343 6.03 6.47 -9.17
N CYS A 344 5.74 7.13 -8.05
CA CYS A 344 5.50 6.48 -6.76
C CYS A 344 4.14 5.77 -6.71
N GLU A 345 3.09 6.46 -7.15
CA GLU A 345 1.72 5.95 -7.19
C GLU A 345 1.39 5.24 -8.52
N PHE A 346 0.11 5.00 -8.75
CA PHE A 346 -0.42 4.59 -10.05
C PHE A 346 -0.30 5.70 -11.11
N SER A 347 -0.23 5.29 -12.37
CA SER A 347 -0.15 6.19 -13.51
C SER A 347 -1.50 6.89 -13.75
N THR A 348 -1.46 8.21 -13.85
CA THR A 348 -2.59 9.03 -14.31
C THR A 348 -2.08 10.19 -15.16
N PRO A 349 -2.69 10.49 -16.32
CA PRO A 349 -2.33 11.66 -17.13
C PRO A 349 -2.63 12.99 -16.41
N TYR A 350 -3.35 12.94 -15.29
CA TYR A 350 -3.76 14.10 -14.51
C TYR A 350 -2.97 14.26 -13.20
N ARG A 351 -1.79 13.63 -13.08
CA ARG A 351 -0.85 13.83 -11.96
C ARG A 351 -0.37 15.30 -11.90
N VAL A 352 -0.63 15.99 -10.79
CA VAL A 352 -0.21 17.38 -10.55
C VAL A 352 1.05 17.42 -9.68
N PHE A 353 2.16 17.89 -10.24
CA PHE A 353 3.48 17.91 -9.62
C PHE A 353 4.22 19.22 -9.97
N SER A 354 5.08 19.72 -9.07
CA SER A 354 5.93 20.89 -9.34
C SER A 354 7.41 20.53 -9.16
N PRO A 355 8.22 20.51 -10.24
CA PRO A 355 9.65 20.19 -10.16
C PRO A 355 10.54 21.37 -9.75
N HIS A 356 10.00 22.58 -9.57
CA HIS A 356 10.78 23.82 -9.40
C HIS A 356 11.21 24.11 -7.95
N VAL A 357 10.74 23.31 -6.99
CA VAL A 357 11.01 23.45 -5.55
C VAL A 357 11.38 22.08 -4.97
N CYS A 358 11.71 21.98 -3.67
CA CYS A 358 11.87 20.69 -3.00
C CYS A 358 10.67 19.79 -3.29
N ASN A 359 10.95 18.55 -3.67
CA ASN A 359 9.96 17.53 -4.00
C ASN A 359 10.52 16.12 -3.70
N GLY A 360 9.68 15.09 -3.81
CA GLY A 360 10.13 13.69 -3.72
C GLY A 360 10.85 13.36 -2.42
N CYS A 361 10.37 13.88 -1.29
CA CYS A 361 10.94 13.59 0.03
C CYS A 361 10.76 12.11 0.40
N TRP A 362 9.65 11.50 -0.01
CA TRP A 362 9.33 10.09 0.24
C TRP A 362 10.24 9.12 -0.51
N ASP A 363 10.56 9.44 -1.77
CA ASP A 363 11.27 8.55 -2.69
C ASP A 363 12.80 8.66 -2.56
N ASP A 364 13.30 9.62 -1.78
CA ASP A 364 14.74 9.81 -1.59
C ASP A 364 15.30 8.72 -0.67
N VAL A 365 16.03 7.75 -1.24
CA VAL A 365 16.62 6.61 -0.51
C VAL A 365 17.59 7.02 0.60
N ARG A 366 18.08 8.26 0.59
CA ARG A 366 18.98 8.81 1.61
C ARG A 366 18.24 9.35 2.84
N ILE A 367 16.91 9.36 2.79
CA ILE A 367 16.06 9.98 3.80
C ILE A 367 15.11 8.91 4.35
N ASP A 368 15.10 8.74 5.67
CA ASP A 368 14.16 7.85 6.34
C ASP A 368 12.91 8.60 6.80
N PHE A 369 11.75 8.00 6.49
CA PHE A 369 10.46 8.52 6.92
C PHE A 369 10.23 8.30 8.41
N ASP A 370 9.90 9.37 9.13
CA ASP A 370 9.54 9.28 10.55
C ASP A 370 8.03 9.09 10.70
N HIS A 371 7.63 7.88 11.09
CA HIS A 371 6.23 7.49 11.28
C HIS A 371 5.57 8.17 12.49
N LYS A 372 6.37 8.71 13.43
CA LYS A 372 5.87 9.36 14.65
C LYS A 372 5.73 10.87 14.49
N ASP A 373 6.30 11.45 13.43
CA ASP A 373 6.27 12.88 13.15
C ASP A 373 5.20 13.22 12.09
N PHE A 374 4.01 13.61 12.52
CA PHE A 374 2.96 14.07 11.60
C PHE A 374 3.44 15.27 10.75
N LEU A 375 4.29 16.12 11.32
CA LEU A 375 4.82 17.32 10.68
C LEU A 375 6.14 17.08 9.94
N TRP A 376 6.42 15.83 9.55
CA TRP A 376 7.66 15.46 8.89
C TRP A 376 7.95 16.26 7.62
N CYS A 377 9.12 16.89 7.56
CA CYS A 377 9.64 17.59 6.39
C CYS A 377 11.17 17.57 6.46
N PRO A 378 11.83 16.51 5.98
CA PRO A 378 13.21 16.17 6.35
C PRO A 378 14.22 17.24 5.99
N ARG A 379 13.94 18.02 4.93
CA ARG A 379 14.87 19.05 4.42
C ARG A 379 14.58 20.46 4.95
N HIS A 380 13.34 20.76 5.36
CA HIS A 380 12.87 22.14 5.59
C HIS A 380 11.95 22.31 6.80
N LYS A 381 11.82 21.32 7.69
CA LYS A 381 11.00 21.44 8.91
C LYS A 381 11.47 22.63 9.76
N GLY A 382 10.51 23.46 10.20
CA GLY A 382 10.80 24.64 11.03
C GLY A 382 11.35 25.85 10.27
N THR A 383 11.34 25.82 8.93
CA THR A 383 11.83 26.93 8.08
C THR A 383 10.69 27.55 7.28
N GLU A 384 10.91 28.72 6.69
CA GLU A 384 9.96 29.38 5.77
C GLU A 384 9.63 28.55 4.52
N ARG A 385 10.45 27.53 4.22
CA ARG A 385 10.31 26.61 3.07
C ARG A 385 9.59 25.30 3.43
N GLN A 386 9.10 25.15 4.66
CA GLN A 386 8.35 23.97 5.07
C GLN A 386 7.16 23.72 4.14
N TYR A 387 7.03 22.47 3.68
CA TYR A 387 6.02 22.01 2.70
C TYR A 387 5.99 22.79 1.38
N GLU A 388 7.09 23.43 0.97
CA GLU A 388 7.15 24.09 -0.34
C GLU A 388 6.74 23.16 -1.50
N CYS A 389 7.00 21.86 -1.35
CA CYS A 389 6.63 20.80 -2.28
C CYS A 389 5.17 20.83 -2.72
N SER A 390 4.23 21.15 -1.83
CA SER A 390 2.81 21.26 -2.17
C SER A 390 2.29 22.70 -2.11
N ARG A 391 2.94 23.62 -1.40
CA ARG A 391 2.63 25.06 -1.48
C ARG A 391 2.84 25.64 -2.87
N ALA A 392 3.87 25.19 -3.59
CA ALA A 392 4.18 25.66 -4.94
C ALA A 392 3.18 25.17 -6.01
N ILE A 393 2.36 24.16 -5.70
CA ILE A 393 1.28 23.71 -6.58
C ILE A 393 0.11 24.67 -6.38
N THR A 394 -0.19 25.52 -7.36
CA THR A 394 -1.24 26.54 -7.25
C THR A 394 -2.62 26.01 -7.64
N GLY A 395 -3.69 26.69 -7.22
CA GLY A 395 -5.05 26.36 -7.65
C GLY A 395 -5.19 26.39 -9.17
N GLN A 396 -4.61 27.39 -9.84
CA GLN A 396 -4.58 27.48 -11.30
C GLN A 396 -3.87 26.30 -11.98
N GLN A 397 -2.79 25.77 -11.40
CA GLN A 397 -2.14 24.57 -11.93
C GLN A 397 -3.12 23.39 -11.91
N VAL A 398 -3.77 23.14 -10.78
CA VAL A 398 -4.75 22.04 -10.64
C VAL A 398 -5.95 22.24 -11.58
N ILE A 399 -6.52 23.45 -11.63
CA ILE A 399 -7.60 23.80 -12.55
C ILE A 399 -7.19 23.57 -14.01
N GLY A 400 -5.93 23.85 -14.38
CA GLY A 400 -5.40 23.53 -15.70
C GLY A 400 -5.44 22.03 -16.03
N HIS A 401 -5.16 21.15 -15.06
CA HIS A 401 -5.33 19.71 -15.23
C HIS A 401 -6.80 19.31 -15.35
N ILE A 402 -7.69 19.91 -14.55
CA ILE A 402 -9.13 19.68 -14.63
C ILE A 402 -9.67 20.08 -16.01
N ARG A 403 -9.28 21.24 -16.55
CA ARG A 403 -9.68 21.68 -17.90
C ARG A 403 -9.24 20.69 -18.98
N ARG A 404 -8.01 20.15 -18.89
CA ARG A 404 -7.52 19.13 -19.83
C ARG A 404 -8.33 17.83 -19.74
N LEU A 405 -8.69 17.40 -18.53
CA LEU A 405 -9.56 16.25 -18.28
C LEU A 405 -10.94 16.46 -18.92
N GLN A 406 -11.58 17.60 -18.64
CA GLN A 406 -12.89 17.96 -19.19
C GLN A 406 -12.90 18.00 -20.72
N GLN A 407 -11.85 18.57 -21.34
CA GLN A 407 -11.69 18.58 -22.80
C GLN A 407 -11.56 17.16 -23.38
N THR A 408 -10.86 16.28 -22.66
CA THR A 408 -10.69 14.89 -23.07
C THR A 408 -12.02 14.13 -23.01
N HIS A 409 -12.78 14.29 -21.92
CA HIS A 409 -14.12 13.71 -21.78
C HIS A 409 -15.12 14.20 -22.84
N LEU A 410 -15.13 15.50 -23.15
CA LEU A 410 -16.00 16.07 -24.19
C LEU A 410 -15.69 15.49 -25.58
N ARG A 411 -14.42 15.20 -25.88
CA ARG A 411 -14.04 14.57 -27.15
C ARG A 411 -14.58 13.14 -27.24
N PHE A 412 -14.45 12.34 -26.19
CA PHE A 412 -14.97 10.97 -26.16
C PHE A 412 -16.50 10.90 -26.28
N ASN A 413 -17.22 11.82 -25.63
CA ASN A 413 -18.69 11.86 -25.74
C ASN A 413 -19.17 12.30 -27.14
N ASN A 414 -18.41 13.11 -27.86
CA ASN A 414 -18.75 13.53 -29.23
C ASN A 414 -18.36 12.51 -30.31
N THR A 415 -17.44 11.58 -30.02
CA THR A 415 -17.00 10.55 -30.98
C THR A 415 -17.71 9.20 -30.83
N GLY A 416 -18.60 9.04 -29.84
CA GLY A 416 -19.44 7.84 -29.69
C GLY A 416 -18.73 6.56 -29.21
N ASP A 417 -17.41 6.54 -29.11
CA ASP A 417 -16.64 5.37 -28.66
C ASP A 417 -16.45 5.36 -27.14
N ARG A 418 -17.31 4.60 -26.45
CA ARG A 418 -17.09 4.17 -25.05
C ARG A 418 -16.30 2.85 -24.95
N ALA A 419 -15.60 2.44 -26.00
CA ALA A 419 -14.79 1.22 -25.99
C ALA A 419 -13.29 1.54 -25.82
N SER A 420 -12.69 0.92 -24.80
CA SER A 420 -11.24 0.76 -24.55
C SER A 420 -10.41 2.05 -24.46
N ALA A 421 -10.39 2.66 -23.27
CA ALA A 421 -9.20 3.37 -22.79
C ALA A 421 -8.32 2.41 -21.96
N ASP A 422 -8.06 1.22 -22.49
CA ASP A 422 -7.02 0.33 -21.98
C ASP A 422 -5.90 0.27 -23.02
N THR A 423 -4.71 0.67 -22.58
CA THR A 423 -3.40 0.44 -23.22
C THR A 423 -3.11 1.16 -24.55
N ALA A 424 -2.42 2.31 -24.47
CA ALA A 424 -1.31 2.61 -25.39
C ALA A 424 -0.41 3.71 -24.81
N PRO A 425 0.92 3.49 -24.65
CA PRO A 425 1.86 4.57 -24.48
C PRO A 425 1.94 5.36 -25.80
N VAL A 426 1.76 6.68 -25.72
CA VAL A 426 1.92 7.58 -26.87
C VAL A 426 3.40 7.61 -27.27
N HIS A 427 3.82 6.70 -28.16
CA HIS A 427 5.07 6.84 -28.88
C HIS A 427 4.91 7.92 -29.94
N ILE A 428 5.46 9.11 -29.67
CA ILE A 428 5.63 10.16 -30.69
C ILE A 428 6.82 9.75 -31.56
N THR A 429 6.57 9.00 -32.63
CA THR A 429 7.56 8.75 -33.68
C THR A 429 7.64 9.99 -34.58
N ARG A 430 8.67 10.82 -34.38
CA ARG A 430 8.98 11.91 -35.32
C ARG A 430 9.48 11.30 -36.63
N HIS A 431 8.69 11.37 -37.69
CA HIS A 431 9.19 11.19 -39.05
C HIS A 431 10.09 12.37 -39.44
N VAL A 432 11.39 12.14 -39.45
CA VAL A 432 12.36 13.00 -40.15
C VAL A 432 12.26 12.65 -41.63
N LYS A 433 11.67 13.56 -42.43
CA LYS A 433 11.83 13.52 -43.89
C LYS A 433 13.23 14.02 -44.23
N GLU A 434 14.12 13.11 -44.61
CA GLU A 434 15.33 13.46 -45.34
C GLU A 434 14.93 14.02 -46.71
N ARG A 435 15.35 15.26 -46.99
CA ARG A 435 15.42 15.78 -48.36
C ARG A 435 16.83 15.51 -48.88
N LYS A 436 16.91 14.78 -49.99
CA LYS A 436 17.99 14.97 -50.97
C LYS A 436 17.65 16.18 -51.84
#